data_AF-J9EE49-F1
#
_entry.id   AF-J9EE49-F1
#
_cell.length_a   1.000
_cell.length_b   1.000
_cell.length_c   1.000
_cell.angle_alpha   90.00
_cell.angle_beta   90.00
_cell.angle_gamma   90.00
#
_symmetry.space_group_name_H-M   'P 1'
#
loop_
_entity.id
_entity.type
_entity.pdbx_description
1 polymer ?
#
loop_
_entity_poly.entity_id
_entity_poly.type
_entity_poly.pdbx_seq_one_letter_code
_entity_poly.pdbx_strand_id
1 'polypeptide(L)'
;MNSKSVQLAYRLARKWILGNFKVFRETGYMWEKYDVNGTVSQPGGGGEYFVQDGFGWSNGVILDLLTTYYDRMRIDSEDLALNNSDSATLSASERISSKSTISLISIFYTYLLMR
;
A
#
# COMPACT_ATOMS: atom_id res chain seq x y z
N MET A 1 32.84 2.93 4.81
CA MET A 1 31.49 2.70 4.24
C MET A 1 31.27 3.72 3.13
N ASN A 2 30.81 3.32 1.94
CA ASN A 2 30.67 4.23 0.79
C ASN A 2 29.53 5.23 1.03
N SER A 3 29.84 6.53 1.15
CA SER A 3 28.86 7.58 1.48
C SER A 3 27.75 7.71 0.43
N LYS A 4 28.05 7.43 -0.84
CA LYS A 4 27.07 7.49 -1.94
C LYS A 4 26.04 6.37 -1.82
N SER A 5 26.46 5.15 -1.51
CA SER A 5 25.53 4.02 -1.36
C SER A 5 24.63 4.19 -0.13
N VAL A 6 25.16 4.75 0.96
CA VAL A 6 24.38 5.05 2.17
C VAL A 6 23.31 6.12 1.90
N GLN A 7 23.66 7.19 1.16
CA GLN A 7 22.67 8.20 0.75
C GLN A 7 21.62 7.63 -0.20
N LEU A 8 22.03 6.78 -1.15
CA LEU A 8 21.10 6.16 -2.07
C LEU A 8 20.11 5.24 -1.35
N ALA A 9 20.60 4.43 -0.41
CA ALA A 9 19.77 3.56 0.42
C ALA A 9 18.72 4.37 1.21
N TYR A 10 19.16 5.45 1.88
CA TYR A 10 18.25 6.35 2.59
C TYR A 10 17.19 6.96 1.64
N ARG A 11 17.60 7.40 0.45
CA ARG A 11 16.67 7.99 -0.53
C ARG A 11 15.61 6.97 -0.98
N LEU A 12 15.99 5.72 -1.20
CA LEU A 12 15.05 4.66 -1.57
C LEU A 12 14.10 4.33 -0.41
N ALA A 13 14.63 4.20 0.81
CA ALA A 13 13.84 3.96 2.01
C ALA A 13 12.81 5.07 2.25
N ARG A 14 13.21 6.35 2.15
CA ARG A 14 12.30 7.49 2.30
C ARG A 14 11.19 7.45 1.26
N LYS A 15 11.51 7.20 -0.01
CA LYS A 15 10.51 7.07 -1.08
C LYS A 15 9.53 5.94 -0.81
N TRP A 16 10.04 4.78 -0.41
CA TRP A 16 9.21 3.62 -0.09
C TRP A 16 8.25 3.91 1.07
N ILE A 17 8.76 4.48 2.17
CA ILE A 17 7.95 4.80 3.36
C ILE A 17 6.85 5.81 3.01
N LEU A 18 7.17 6.90 2.32
CA LEU A 18 6.18 7.92 1.97
C LEU A 18 5.11 7.39 1.01
N GLY A 19 5.51 6.59 0.01
CA GLY A 19 4.56 5.98 -0.91
C GLY A 19 3.62 5.01 -0.23
N ASN A 20 4.15 4.16 0.66
CA ASN A 20 3.35 3.25 1.46
C ASN A 20 2.42 3.99 2.42
N PHE A 21 2.91 5.04 3.07
CA PHE A 21 2.11 5.86 3.97
C PHE A 21 0.94 6.55 3.26
N LYS A 22 1.15 7.05 2.03
CA LYS A 22 0.08 7.62 1.21
C LYS A 22 -1.03 6.61 0.95
N VAL A 23 -0.68 5.44 0.42
CA VAL A 23 -1.66 4.37 0.15
C VAL A 23 -2.33 3.89 1.44
N PHE A 24 -1.57 3.72 2.52
CA PHE A 24 -2.13 3.32 3.81
C PHE A 24 -3.16 4.32 4.34
N ARG A 25 -2.90 5.63 4.19
CA ARG A 25 -3.86 6.68 4.56
C ARG A 25 -5.14 6.64 3.73
N GLU A 26 -5.04 6.25 2.46
CA GLU A 26 -6.19 6.19 1.54
C GLU A 26 -7.01 4.91 1.70
N THR A 27 -6.34 3.76 1.85
CA THR A 27 -7.01 2.45 1.85
C THR A 27 -7.18 1.84 3.24
N GLY A 28 -6.40 2.28 4.23
CA GLY A 28 -6.37 1.69 5.58
C GLY A 28 -5.55 0.40 5.71
N TYR A 29 -4.87 -0.03 4.63
CA TYR A 29 -4.15 -1.31 4.59
C TYR A 29 -2.80 -1.20 3.91
N MET A 30 -1.91 -2.14 4.27
CA MET A 30 -0.65 -2.37 3.60
C MET A 30 -0.83 -3.48 2.56
N TRP A 31 -0.33 -3.26 1.34
CA TRP A 31 -0.60 -4.13 0.19
C TRP A 31 0.59 -5.02 -0.15
N GLU A 32 0.32 -6.14 -0.80
CA GLU A 32 1.34 -7.08 -1.30
C GLU A 32 2.35 -6.41 -2.25
N LYS A 33 1.88 -5.53 -3.13
CA LYS A 33 2.70 -4.85 -4.13
C LYS A 33 2.21 -3.43 -4.39
N TYR A 34 3.11 -2.59 -4.87
CA TYR A 34 2.85 -1.17 -5.14
C TYR A 34 3.30 -0.83 -6.57
N ASP A 35 2.57 0.06 -7.23
CA ASP A 35 3.02 0.66 -8.48
C ASP A 35 4.10 1.73 -8.18
N VAL A 36 5.29 1.52 -8.73
CA VAL A 36 6.47 2.40 -8.57
C VAL A 36 6.77 3.22 -9.82
N ASN A 37 6.06 2.97 -10.93
CA ASN A 37 6.24 3.68 -12.19
C ASN A 37 5.40 4.96 -12.25
N GLY A 38 4.26 4.97 -11.54
CA GLY A 38 3.38 6.13 -11.46
C GLY A 38 3.94 7.27 -10.59
N THR A 39 3.45 8.49 -10.86
CA THR A 39 3.69 9.67 -10.02
C THR A 39 3.02 9.56 -8.65
N VAL A 40 1.99 8.73 -8.55
CA VAL A 40 1.19 8.49 -7.34
C VAL A 40 1.34 7.03 -6.94
N SER A 41 1.71 6.78 -5.68
CA SER A 41 1.74 5.43 -5.13
C SER A 41 0.32 4.90 -4.99
N GLN A 42 0.11 3.70 -5.52
CA GLN A 42 -1.16 2.97 -5.49
C GLN A 42 -0.88 1.48 -5.28
N PRO A 43 -1.86 0.70 -4.79
CA PRO A 43 -1.75 -0.75 -4.83
C PRO A 43 -1.41 -1.20 -6.25
N GLY A 44 -0.37 -2.00 -6.39
CA GLY A 44 0.02 -2.51 -7.69
C GLY A 44 -0.98 -3.55 -8.20
N GLY A 45 -0.94 -3.83 -9.50
CA GLY A 45 -1.81 -4.80 -10.15
C GLY A 45 -1.04 -5.80 -11.01
N GLY A 46 -1.80 -6.64 -11.72
CA GLY A 46 -1.28 -7.65 -12.63
C GLY A 46 -1.02 -9.02 -11.99
N GLY A 47 -0.86 -10.02 -12.84
CA GLY A 47 -0.82 -11.43 -12.45
C GLY A 47 -2.17 -12.14 -12.60
N GLU A 48 -2.27 -13.35 -12.08
CA GLU A 48 -3.46 -14.20 -12.16
C GLU A 48 -4.52 -13.85 -11.09
N TYR A 49 -4.11 -13.15 -10.02
CA TYR A 49 -4.95 -12.86 -8.87
C TYR A 49 -4.98 -11.37 -8.51
N PHE A 50 -6.05 -10.96 -7.84
CA PHE A 50 -6.15 -9.63 -7.25
C PHE A 50 -5.08 -9.42 -6.17
N VAL A 51 -4.57 -8.19 -6.09
CA VAL A 51 -3.62 -7.78 -5.06
C VAL A 51 -4.26 -7.91 -3.67
N GLN A 52 -3.51 -8.48 -2.73
CA GLN A 52 -3.99 -8.73 -1.37
C GLN A 52 -3.60 -7.59 -0.42
N ASP A 53 -4.50 -7.25 0.49
CA ASP A 53 -4.26 -6.37 1.62
C ASP A 53 -3.73 -7.14 2.85
N GLY A 54 -3.26 -6.41 3.87
CA GLY A 54 -2.77 -7.00 5.11
C GLY A 54 -1.45 -7.79 4.98
N PHE A 55 -0.62 -7.47 3.98
CA PHE A 55 0.55 -8.30 3.65
C PHE A 55 1.67 -8.18 4.69
N GLY A 56 2.00 -9.29 5.37
CA GLY A 56 2.92 -9.31 6.51
C GLY A 56 4.32 -8.80 6.20
N TRP A 57 4.86 -9.09 5.01
CA TRP A 57 6.20 -8.62 4.62
C TRP A 57 6.23 -7.10 4.43
N SER A 58 5.20 -6.52 3.81
CA SER A 58 5.10 -5.06 3.62
C SER A 58 5.06 -4.33 4.96
N ASN A 59 4.31 -4.86 5.92
CA ASN A 59 4.28 -4.36 7.29
C ASN A 59 5.67 -4.45 7.94
N GLY A 60 6.32 -5.61 7.87
CA GLY A 60 7.65 -5.82 8.47
C GLY A 60 8.72 -4.90 7.90
N VAL A 61 8.77 -4.74 6.57
CA VAL A 61 9.73 -3.85 5.90
C VAL A 61 9.52 -2.40 6.32
N ILE A 62 8.27 -1.93 6.41
CA ILE A 62 8.00 -0.55 6.83
C ILE A 62 8.45 -0.30 8.27
N LEU A 63 8.16 -1.23 9.18
CA LEU A 63 8.60 -1.13 10.57
C LEU A 63 10.13 -1.13 10.68
N ASP A 64 10.81 -1.99 9.93
CA ASP A 64 12.28 -2.07 9.89
C ASP A 64 12.91 -0.78 9.36
N LEU A 65 12.39 -0.24 8.24
CA LEU A 65 12.91 0.99 7.66
C LEU A 65 12.64 2.21 8.55
N LEU A 66 11.47 2.30 9.18
CA LEU A 66 11.15 3.35 10.15
C LEU A 66 12.08 3.27 11.36
N THR A 67 12.36 2.07 11.86
CA THR A 67 13.29 1.85 12.98
C THR A 67 14.73 2.16 12.58
N THR A 68 15.14 1.82 11.36
CA THR A 68 16.51 2.02 10.86
C THR A 68 16.82 3.48 10.58
N TYR A 69 15.84 4.26 10.10
CA TYR A 69 16.05 5.64 9.66
C TYR A 69 15.35 6.68 10.54
N TYR A 70 14.86 6.30 11.74
CA TYR A 70 14.06 7.18 12.61
C TYR A 70 14.73 8.52 12.91
N ASP A 71 16.06 8.53 13.04
CA ASP A 71 16.88 9.69 13.40
C ASP A 71 17.00 10.71 12.26
N ARG A 72 16.87 10.23 11.01
CA ARG A 72 17.03 11.03 9.79
C ARG A 72 15.72 11.30 9.08
N MET A 73 14.69 10.52 9.36
CA MET A 73 13.39 10.62 8.71
C MET A 73 12.68 11.90 9.13
N ARG A 74 12.37 12.73 8.14
CA ARG A 74 11.56 13.94 8.29
C ARG A 74 10.47 13.94 7.23
N ILE A 75 9.27 14.32 7.66
CA ILE A 75 8.15 14.60 6.78
C ILE A 75 8.12 16.11 6.61
N ASP A 76 8.36 16.56 5.39
CA ASP A 76 8.35 17.98 5.06
C ASP A 76 6.95 18.39 4.58
N SER A 77 6.65 19.69 4.63
CA SER A 77 5.34 20.23 4.22
C SER A 77 4.96 19.85 2.78
N GLU A 78 5.97 19.67 1.93
CA GLU A 78 5.80 19.25 0.53
C GLU A 78 5.34 17.78 0.40
N ASP A 79 5.86 16.89 1.24
CA ASP A 79 5.40 15.49 1.27
C ASP A 79 3.94 15.41 1.74
N LEU A 80 3.49 16.35 2.57
CA LEU A 80 2.09 16.47 2.99
C LEU A 80 1.21 17.10 1.90
N ALA A 81 1.73 18.05 1.13
CA ALA A 81 1.00 18.73 0.05
C ALA A 81 0.68 17.79 -1.11
N LEU A 82 1.60 16.87 -1.46
CA LEU A 82 1.38 15.79 -2.43
C LEU A 82 0.27 14.77 -2.01
N ASN A 83 -0.24 14.87 -0.78
CA ASN A 83 -1.38 14.08 -0.32
C ASN A 83 -2.73 14.82 -0.47
N ASN A 84 -2.73 16.16 -0.49
CA ASN A 84 -3.97 16.95 -0.46
C ASN A 84 -4.48 17.34 -1.85
N SER A 85 -3.61 17.52 -2.84
CA SER A 85 -4.01 17.86 -4.22
C SER A 85 -4.82 16.74 -4.89
N ASP A 86 -4.53 15.48 -4.54
CA ASP A 86 -5.07 14.32 -5.25
C ASP A 86 -6.35 13.76 -4.57
N SER A 87 -6.56 14.12 -3.30
CA SER A 87 -7.75 13.74 -2.51
C SER A 87 -9.02 14.50 -2.96
N ALA A 88 -8.87 15.69 -3.56
CA ALA A 88 -10.01 16.50 -4.02
C ALA A 88 -10.74 15.90 -5.24
N THR A 89 -10.10 14.99 -5.99
CA THR A 89 -10.67 14.36 -7.19
C THR A 89 -11.39 13.02 -6.93
N LEU A 90 -11.30 12.44 -5.74
CA LEU A 90 -11.86 11.11 -5.42
C LEU A 90 -13.21 11.15 -4.66
N SER A 91 -13.76 12.34 -4.36
CA SER A 91 -15.04 12.47 -3.63
C SER A 91 -16.29 12.30 -4.51
N ALA A 92 -16.16 12.06 -5.83
CA ALA A 92 -17.29 12.08 -6.76
C ALA A 92 -17.85 10.70 -7.16
N SER A 93 -17.49 9.60 -6.48
CA SER A 93 -18.02 8.28 -6.85
C SER A 93 -18.33 7.36 -5.67
N GLU A 94 -19.14 7.85 -4.73
CA GLU A 94 -19.91 6.97 -3.84
C GLU A 94 -21.15 6.42 -4.58
N ARG A 95 -20.96 5.33 -5.33
CA ARG A 95 -22.05 4.41 -5.68
C ARG A 95 -21.69 3.03 -5.18
N ILE A 96 -22.09 2.77 -3.94
CA ILE A 96 -22.11 1.44 -3.32
C ILE A 96 -23.06 0.55 -4.14
N SER A 97 -22.50 -0.26 -5.03
CA SER A 97 -23.22 -1.36 -5.69
C SER A 97 -22.87 -2.65 -4.97
N SER A 98 -23.78 -3.05 -4.08
CA SER A 98 -23.88 -4.37 -3.49
C SER A 98 -23.60 -5.47 -4.52
N LYS A 99 -22.52 -6.24 -4.33
CA LYS A 99 -22.34 -7.65 -4.74
C LYS A 99 -20.92 -8.14 -4.40
N SER A 100 -20.68 -8.55 -3.16
CA SER A 100 -19.63 -9.54 -2.81
C SER A 100 -19.77 -9.98 -1.35
N THR A 101 -20.88 -10.64 -1.03
CA THR A 101 -21.03 -11.46 0.18
C THR A 101 -21.11 -12.94 -0.17
N ILE A 102 -20.47 -13.37 -1.27
CA ILE A 102 -20.20 -14.81 -1.48
C ILE A 102 -18.96 -15.16 -0.65
N SER A 103 -19.15 -15.07 0.66
CA SER A 103 -18.20 -15.45 1.70
C SER A 103 -18.38 -16.94 1.94
N LEU A 104 -17.37 -17.75 1.59
CA LEU A 104 -16.95 -19.08 2.09
C LEU A 104 -17.98 -20.21 2.36
N ILE A 105 -19.22 -19.91 2.74
CA ILE A 105 -20.34 -20.83 3.02
C ILE A 105 -20.75 -21.61 1.76
N SER A 106 -20.70 -21.00 0.58
CA SER A 106 -21.08 -21.67 -0.69
C SER A 106 -20.11 -22.78 -1.11
N ILE A 107 -18.81 -22.61 -0.81
CA ILE A 107 -17.78 -23.61 -1.13
C ILE A 107 -17.96 -24.86 -0.25
N PHE A 108 -18.34 -24.67 1.02
CA PHE A 108 -18.64 -25.79 1.92
C PHE A 108 -19.91 -26.56 1.52
N TYR A 109 -20.95 -25.85 1.06
CA TYR A 109 -22.21 -26.48 0.67
C TYR A 109 -22.08 -27.33 -0.61
N THR A 110 -21.31 -26.86 -1.59
CA THR A 110 -21.04 -27.63 -2.82
C THR A 110 -20.27 -28.92 -2.53
N TYR A 111 -19.35 -28.89 -1.55
CA TYR A 111 -18.54 -30.05 -1.18
C TYR A 111 -19.34 -31.12 -0.41
N LEU A 112 -20.37 -30.72 0.34
CA LEU A 112 -21.20 -31.65 1.12
C LEU A 112 -22.26 -32.37 0.26
N LEU A 113 -22.67 -31.79 -0.88
CA LEU A 113 -23.71 -32.35 -1.75
C LEU A 113 -23.19 -33.35 -2.80
N MET A 114 -21.86 -33.44 -3.00
CA MET A 114 -21.21 -34.36 -3.95
C MET A 114 -20.69 -35.65 -3.27
N ARG A 115 -21.25 -36.03 -2.12
CA ARG A 115 -20.95 -37.30 -1.46
C ARG A 115 -22.20 -38.11 -1.18
#